data_AF-A0A392PB78-F1
#
_entry.id   AF-A0A392PB78-F1
#
_cell.length_a   1.000
_cell.length_b   1.000
_cell.length_c   1.000
_cell.angle_alpha   90.00
_cell.angle_beta   90.00
_cell.angle_gamma   90.00
#
_symmetry.space_group_name_H-M   'P 1'
#
loop_
_entity.id
_entity.type
_entity.pdbx_description
1 polymer ?
#
loop_
_entity_poly.entity_id
_entity_poly.type
_entity_poly.pdbx_seq_one_letter_code
_entity_poly.pdbx_strand_id
1 'polypeptide(L)'
;MCTELKKLVDRVLKIFPQIEEARPRSSSGIPALVLLTSTLDKAKQLLHYCSDSSKLYLAMTGESILSKCQKTRKSLEKSLVQIQDIVPVMLAAEVSQVYCI
;
A
#
# COMPACT_ATOMS: atom_id res chain seq x y z
N MET A 1 8.15 -9.16 8.56
CA MET A 1 7.48 -9.19 7.23
C MET A 1 6.13 -8.48 7.26
N CYS A 2 5.17 -8.87 8.10
CA CYS A 2 4.00 -8.01 8.38
C CYS A 2 4.42 -6.62 8.89
N THR A 3 5.55 -6.53 9.59
CA THR A 3 6.20 -5.28 10.01
C THR A 3 6.57 -4.37 8.84
N GLU A 4 7.16 -4.90 7.77
CA GLU A 4 7.55 -4.11 6.60
C GLU A 4 6.33 -3.67 5.80
N LEU A 5 5.34 -4.56 5.64
CA LEU A 5 4.06 -4.19 5.05
C LEU A 5 3.36 -3.10 5.87
N LYS A 6 3.37 -3.21 7.21
CA LYS A 6 2.81 -2.21 8.13
C LYS A 6 3.50 -0.87 7.98
N LYS A 7 4.84 -0.83 8.00
CA LYS A 7 5.61 0.41 7.77
C LYS A 7 5.22 1.06 6.44
N LEU A 8 5.11 0.29 5.36
CA LEU A 8 4.69 0.83 4.06
C LEU A 8 3.26 1.39 4.13
N VAL A 9 2.31 0.65 4.69
CA VAL A 9 0.93 1.10 4.88
C VAL A 9 0.87 2.40 5.70
N ASP A 10 1.59 2.48 6.81
CA ASP A 10 1.63 3.66 7.68
C ASP A 10 2.19 4.88 6.94
N ARG A 11 3.18 4.68 6.07
CA ARG A 11 3.77 5.74 5.24
C ARG A 11 2.82 6.20 4.14
N VAL A 12 2.16 5.26 3.46
CA VAL A 12 1.14 5.57 2.45
C VAL A 12 0.00 6.37 3.07
N LEU A 13 -0.48 5.98 4.25
CA LEU A 13 -1.57 6.68 4.94
C LEU A 13 -1.23 8.14 5.27
N LYS A 14 0.05 8.47 5.51
CA LYS A 14 0.48 9.86 5.76
C LYS A 14 0.41 10.74 4.51
N ILE A 15 0.71 10.19 3.33
CA ILE A 15 0.69 10.94 2.06
C ILE A 15 -0.65 10.83 1.32
N PHE A 16 -1.49 9.87 1.69
CA PHE A 16 -2.78 9.61 1.04
C PHE A 16 -3.69 10.86 0.95
N PRO A 17 -3.84 11.70 1.99
CA PRO A 17 -4.65 12.91 1.90
C PRO A 17 -4.16 13.88 0.81
N GLN A 18 -2.84 14.02 0.64
CA GLN A 18 -2.27 14.87 -0.40
C GLN A 18 -2.52 14.31 -1.80
N ILE A 19 -2.45 12.98 -1.95
CA ILE A 19 -2.80 12.27 -3.19
C ILE A 19 -4.28 12.49 -3.54
N GLU A 20 -5.18 12.41 -2.55
CA GLU A 20 -6.60 12.67 -2.74
C GLU A 20 -6.87 14.14 -3.11
N GLU A 21 -6.17 15.09 -2.47
CA GLU A 21 -6.29 16.52 -2.73
C GLU A 21 -5.79 16.91 -4.13
N ALA A 22 -4.70 16.28 -4.59
CA ALA A 22 -4.17 16.46 -5.94
C ALA A 22 -5.19 16.05 -7.02
N ARG A 23 -6.23 15.26 -6.66
CA ARG A 23 -7.34 14.83 -7.52
C ARG A 23 -6.89 14.55 -8.94
N PRO A 24 -6.08 13.52 -9.20
CA PRO A 24 -5.72 13.11 -10.55
C PRO A 24 -6.96 12.63 -11.31
N ARG A 25 -7.70 13.58 -11.88
CA ARG A 25 -8.96 13.42 -12.62
C ARG A 25 -8.74 13.14 -14.10
N SER A 26 -7.53 12.72 -14.46
CA SER A 26 -7.22 12.22 -15.78
C SER A 26 -7.89 10.87 -16.03
N SER A 27 -8.00 10.48 -17.29
CA SER A 27 -8.53 9.17 -17.72
C SER A 27 -7.74 7.99 -17.12
N SER A 28 -6.45 8.17 -16.84
CA SER A 28 -5.59 7.21 -16.15
C SER A 28 -5.56 7.38 -14.63
N GLY A 29 -5.90 8.57 -14.13
CA GLY A 29 -5.71 8.91 -12.72
C GLY A 29 -6.77 8.36 -11.78
N ILE A 30 -8.05 8.39 -12.18
CA ILE A 30 -9.13 7.78 -11.39
C ILE A 30 -8.90 6.27 -11.20
N PRO A 31 -8.60 5.49 -12.26
CA PRO A 31 -8.27 4.07 -12.10
C PRO A 31 -7.09 3.81 -11.17
N ALA A 32 -6.02 4.63 -11.25
CA ALA A 32 -4.84 4.48 -10.41
C ALA A 32 -5.15 4.75 -8.93
N LEU A 33 -5.95 5.78 -8.63
CA LEU A 33 -6.43 6.04 -7.27
C LEU A 33 -7.27 4.90 -6.71
N VAL A 34 -8.24 4.40 -7.49
CA VAL A 34 -9.08 3.26 -7.08
C VAL A 34 -8.22 2.03 -6.81
N LEU A 35 -7.20 1.79 -7.64
CA LEU A 35 -6.25 0.70 -7.42
C LEU A 35 -5.44 0.89 -6.13
N LEU A 36 -4.94 2.10 -5.87
CA LEU A 36 -4.21 2.42 -4.64
C LEU A 36 -5.09 2.17 -3.40
N THR A 37 -6.29 2.75 -3.36
CA THR A 37 -7.22 2.63 -2.23
C THR A 37 -7.60 1.18 -1.95
N SER A 38 -8.02 0.44 -2.99
CA SER A 38 -8.41 -0.96 -2.83
C SER A 38 -7.25 -1.86 -2.40
N THR A 39 -6.02 -1.57 -2.84
CA THR A 39 -4.82 -2.32 -2.43
C THR A 39 -4.42 -1.97 -0.98
N LEU A 40 -4.54 -0.71 -0.60
CA LEU A 40 -4.30 -0.23 0.75
C LEU A 40 -5.28 -0.87 1.75
N ASP A 41 -6.55 -0.98 1.40
CA ASP A 41 -7.55 -1.64 2.24
C ASP A 41 -7.30 -3.14 2.39
N LYS A 42 -6.91 -3.83 1.31
CA LYS A 42 -6.45 -5.24 1.39
C LYS A 42 -5.25 -5.40 2.31
N ALA A 43 -4.30 -4.45 2.28
CA ALA A 43 -3.14 -4.46 3.16
C ALA A 43 -3.55 -4.28 4.63
N LYS A 44 -4.43 -3.33 4.93
CA LYS A 44 -4.99 -3.12 6.27
C LYS A 44 -5.71 -4.37 6.79
N GLN A 45 -6.57 -4.97 5.96
CA GLN A 45 -7.29 -6.20 6.32
C GLN A 45 -6.34 -7.36 6.63
N LEU A 46 -5.30 -7.54 5.83
CA LEU A 46 -4.29 -8.58 6.08
C LEU A 46 -3.52 -8.32 7.38
N LEU A 47 -3.15 -7.08 7.66
CA LEU A 47 -2.46 -6.71 8.91
C LEU A 47 -3.36 -6.91 10.13
N HIS A 48 -4.62 -6.53 10.04
CA HIS A 48 -5.62 -6.76 11.08
C HIS A 48 -5.81 -8.26 11.34
N TYR A 49 -5.98 -9.05 10.28
CA TYR A 49 -6.05 -10.51 10.38
C TYR A 49 -4.83 -11.11 11.09
N CYS A 50 -3.63 -10.65 10.77
CA CYS A 50 -2.41 -11.10 11.45
C CYS A 50 -2.35 -10.67 12.93
N SER A 51 -2.92 -9.51 13.27
CA SER A 51 -2.95 -9.00 14.64
C SER A 51 -3.92 -9.79 15.52
N ASP A 52 -5.06 -10.19 14.97
CA ASP A 52 -6.14 -10.87 15.71
C ASP A 52 -5.98 -12.40 15.73
N SER A 53 -5.12 -12.94 14.87
CA SER A 53 -4.88 -14.38 14.80
C SER A 53 -4.07 -14.90 15.99
N SER A 54 -4.35 -16.14 16.41
CA SER A 54 -3.57 -16.78 17.47
C SER A 54 -2.12 -17.04 17.03
N LYS A 55 -1.17 -16.95 17.97
CA LYS A 55 0.26 -17.21 17.68
C LYS A 55 0.49 -18.60 17.08
N LEU A 56 -0.23 -19.62 17.55
CA LEU A 56 -0.14 -20.98 17.03
C LEU A 56 -0.61 -21.06 15.57
N TYR A 57 -1.75 -20.43 15.25
CA TYR A 57 -2.26 -20.38 13.89
C TYR A 57 -1.28 -19.67 12.94
N LEU A 58 -0.72 -18.54 13.37
CA LEU A 58 0.29 -17.80 12.61
C LEU A 58 1.57 -18.62 12.39
N ALA A 59 2.00 -19.40 13.39
CA ALA A 59 3.15 -20.30 13.24
C ALA A 59 2.87 -21.41 12.22
N MET A 60 1.67 -21.99 12.22
CA MET A 60 1.27 -23.04 11.27
C MET A 60 1.07 -22.53 9.85
N THR A 61 0.61 -21.28 9.69
CA THR A 61 0.25 -20.70 8.38
C THR A 61 1.26 -19.65 7.90
N GLY A 62 2.41 -19.55 8.57
CA GLY A 62 3.39 -18.47 8.40
C GLY A 62 3.82 -18.23 6.96
N GLU A 63 4.13 -19.28 6.21
CA GLU A 63 4.53 -19.19 4.79
C GLU A 63 3.43 -18.64 3.89
N SER A 64 2.18 -19.07 4.11
CA SER A 64 1.03 -18.57 3.34
C SER A 64 0.78 -17.09 3.63
N ILE A 65 0.85 -16.69 4.90
CA ILE A 65 0.71 -15.29 5.33
C ILE A 65 1.86 -14.45 4.76
N LEU A 66 3.09 -14.95 4.83
CA LEU A 66 4.27 -14.30 4.27
C LEU A 66 4.10 -14.05 2.76
N SER A 67 3.68 -15.06 2.00
CA SER A 67 3.39 -14.93 0.58
C SER A 67 2.33 -13.88 0.29
N LYS A 68 1.23 -13.86 1.08
CA LYS A 68 0.18 -12.83 0.98
C LYS A 68 0.73 -11.44 1.26
N CYS A 69 1.52 -11.27 2.32
CA CYS A 69 2.12 -9.97 2.66
C CYS A 69 3.03 -9.44 1.55
N GLN A 70 3.89 -10.30 0.98
CA GLN A 70 4.77 -9.92 -0.11
C GLN A 70 4.00 -9.54 -1.37
N LYS A 71 2.98 -10.30 -1.75
CA LYS A 71 2.12 -9.99 -2.90
C LYS A 71 1.41 -8.66 -2.71
N THR A 72 0.82 -8.43 -1.54
CA THR A 72 0.15 -7.17 -1.23
C THR A 72 1.12 -5.98 -1.21
N ARG A 73 2.34 -6.17 -0.67
CA ARG A 73 3.38 -5.13 -0.69
C ARG A 73 3.74 -4.73 -2.12
N LYS A 74 4.03 -5.71 -2.99
CA LYS A 74 4.34 -5.46 -4.40
C LYS A 74 3.21 -4.78 -5.15
N SER A 75 1.96 -5.17 -4.88
CA SER A 75 0.79 -4.50 -5.47
C SER A 75 0.68 -3.04 -5.03
N LEU A 76 0.99 -2.75 -3.76
CA LEU A 76 0.96 -1.39 -3.21
C LEU A 76 2.10 -0.53 -3.77
N GLU A 77 3.31 -1.07 -3.88
CA GLU A 77 4.43 -0.43 -4.56
C GLU A 77 4.07 -0.10 -6.02
N LYS A 78 3.46 -1.06 -6.75
CA LYS A 78 3.04 -0.86 -8.14
C LYS A 78 1.97 0.23 -8.28
N SER A 79 0.98 0.29 -7.40
CA SER A 79 -0.04 1.35 -7.46
C SER A 79 0.56 2.71 -7.15
N LEU A 80 1.51 2.81 -6.22
CA LEU A 80 2.23 4.07 -5.93
C LEU A 80 3.04 4.57 -7.12
N VAL A 81 3.71 3.67 -7.86
CA VAL A 81 4.40 4.04 -9.11
C VAL A 81 3.43 4.63 -10.12
N GLN A 82 2.23 4.03 -10.28
CA GLN A 82 1.20 4.60 -11.17
C GLN A 82 0.70 5.97 -10.71
N ILE A 83 0.60 6.19 -9.39
CA ILE A 83 0.27 7.51 -8.82
C ILE A 83 1.39 8.52 -9.09
N GLN A 84 2.65 8.10 -8.99
CA GLN A 84 3.81 8.97 -9.22
C GLN A 84 3.75 9.65 -10.60
N ASP A 85 3.36 8.92 -11.63
CA ASP A 85 3.31 9.41 -13.02
C ASP A 85 2.16 10.41 -13.30
N ILE A 86 1.19 10.54 -12.39
CA ILE A 86 -0.05 11.31 -12.61
C ILE A 86 -0.25 12.47 -11.63
N VAL A 87 0.62 12.60 -10.61
CA VAL A 87 0.57 13.68 -9.62
C VAL A 87 1.59 14.78 -9.95
N PRO A 88 1.43 16.00 -9.41
CA PRO A 88 2.43 17.05 -9.55
C PRO A 88 3.82 16.60 -9.04
N VAL A 89 4.89 17.14 -9.65
CA VAL A 89 6.29 16.73 -9.41
C VAL A 89 6.69 16.74 -7.93
N MET A 90 6.24 17.72 -7.15
CA MET A 90 6.53 17.77 -5.71
C MET A 90 5.93 16.55 -4.98
N LEU A 91 4.68 16.20 -5.28
CA LEU A 91 4.02 15.04 -4.68
C LEU A 91 4.60 13.73 -5.21
N ALA A 92 5.02 13.68 -6.48
CA ALA A 92 5.69 12.52 -7.07
C ALA A 92 7.01 12.19 -6.34
N ALA A 93 7.73 13.20 -5.83
CA ALA A 93 8.93 13.02 -5.03
C ALA A 93 8.61 12.44 -3.64
N GLU A 94 7.57 12.94 -2.97
CA GLU A 94 7.10 12.37 -1.68
C GLU A 94 6.64 10.91 -1.84
N VAL A 95 5.87 10.63 -2.91
CA VAL A 95 5.43 9.29 -3.26
C VAL A 95 6.62 8.35 -3.49
N SER A 96 7.65 8.79 -4.22
CA SER A 96 8.88 8.02 -4.44
C SER A 96 9.56 7.62 -3.14
N GLN A 97 9.67 8.56 -2.21
CA GLN A 97 10.31 8.30 -0.92
C GLN A 97 9.59 7.18 -0.18
N VAL A 98 8.26 7.08 -0.29
CA VAL A 98 7.45 6.05 0.42
C VAL A 98 7.82 4.61 0.08
N TYR A 99 8.28 4.31 -1.14
CA TYR A 99 8.60 2.93 -1.55
C TYR A 99 10.04 2.70 -2.00
N CYS A 100 10.88 3.72 -2.14
CA CYS A 100 12.26 3.61 -2.62
C CYS A 100 13.31 3.46 -1.48
N ILE A 101 12.97 2.83 -0.35
CA ILE A 101 13.87 2.65 0.81
C ILE A 101 14.20 1.18 1.03
#